data_AF-A0A815T4Q9-F1
#
_entry.id   AF-A0A815T4Q9-F1
#
_cell.length_a   1.000
_cell.length_b   1.000
_cell.length_c   1.000
_cell.angle_alpha   90.00
_cell.angle_beta   90.00
_cell.angle_gamma   90.00
#
_symmetry.space_group_name_H-M   'P 1'
#
loop_
_entity.id
_entity.type
_entity.pdbx_description
1 polymer ?
#
loop_
_entity_poly.entity_id
_entity_poly.type
_entity_poly.pdbx_seq_one_letter_code
_entity_poly.pdbx_strand_id
1 'polypeptide(L)'
;MNGNAFVSSYFLNWYWWRDINSTITTIPISPIIMENGCSCGTQSDCIDSGGIYYDTTNRQAFAMPGLYIGCSVVETLLYSTFECLYNQACINLLLNYITTVSARYDYRMNILALNSSIVSRFKTNTMIQILADELFIEEWKINSSYSLFYSQCAPIYCSYETQKDNYAIYNISKILDLYGGLTVSLRFIIPLLTKIISNIIKRCRNNRIIPNE
;
A
#
# COMPACT_ATOMS: atom_id res chain seq x y z
N MET A 1 -20.64 3.45 18.57
CA MET A 1 -19.41 3.58 17.75
C MET A 1 -19.85 3.93 16.35
N ASN A 2 -19.60 5.16 15.90
CA ASN A 2 -19.92 5.60 14.55
C ASN A 2 -18.83 5.05 13.62
N GLY A 3 -19.09 3.89 13.04
CA GLY A 3 -18.23 3.33 12.00
C GLY A 3 -18.30 4.23 10.77
N ASN A 4 -17.17 4.81 10.38
CA ASN A 4 -17.03 5.37 9.05
C ASN A 4 -17.29 4.21 8.09
N ALA A 5 -18.46 4.20 7.45
CA ALA A 5 -18.80 3.24 6.41
C ALA A 5 -17.91 3.53 5.20
N PHE A 6 -16.66 3.10 5.25
CA PHE A 6 -15.85 2.93 4.06
C PHE A 6 -16.57 1.88 3.24
N VAL A 7 -17.38 2.37 2.28
CA VAL A 7 -17.99 1.56 1.25
C VAL A 7 -16.84 0.84 0.54
N SER A 8 -16.67 -0.43 0.84
CA SER A 8 -15.81 -1.30 0.06
C SER A 8 -16.33 -1.22 -1.38
N SER A 9 -15.51 -0.66 -2.28
CA SER A 9 -15.81 -0.47 -3.70
C SER A 9 -16.13 -1.79 -4.43
N TYR A 10 -15.98 -2.92 -3.74
CA TYR A 10 -16.23 -4.25 -4.26
C TYR A 10 -17.72 -4.66 -4.28
N PHE A 11 -18.68 -3.81 -3.87
CA PHE A 11 -20.12 -4.14 -3.83
C PHE A 11 -20.50 -5.36 -2.94
N LEU A 12 -19.54 -6.01 -2.28
CA LEU A 12 -19.78 -7.31 -1.64
C LEU A 12 -20.58 -7.24 -0.33
N ASN A 13 -20.66 -6.06 0.31
CA ASN A 13 -21.30 -5.91 1.64
C ASN A 13 -22.36 -4.81 1.72
N TRP A 14 -22.48 -3.98 0.67
CA TRP A 14 -23.36 -2.83 0.63
C TRP A 14 -23.90 -2.68 -0.80
N TYR A 15 -25.21 -2.50 -0.94
CA TYR A 15 -25.82 -2.19 -2.22
C TYR A 15 -26.36 -0.77 -2.23
N TRP A 16 -26.33 -0.16 -3.41
CA TRP A 16 -26.92 1.14 -3.65
C TRP A 16 -28.29 0.89 -4.27
N TRP A 17 -29.29 1.61 -3.78
CA TRP A 17 -30.60 1.59 -4.42
C TRP A 17 -31.06 3.02 -4.65
N ARG A 18 -31.85 3.21 -5.70
CA ARG A 18 -32.46 4.50 -6.00
C ARG A 18 -33.95 4.33 -5.88
N ASP A 19 -34.55 5.04 -4.94
CA ASP A 19 -35.99 5.23 -4.94
C ASP A 19 -36.34 6.23 -6.06
N ILE A 20 -37.04 5.74 -7.09
CA ILE A 20 -37.40 6.53 -8.27
C ILE A 20 -38.41 7.64 -7.92
N ASN A 21 -39.12 7.48 -6.80
CA ASN A 21 -40.16 8.43 -6.34
C ASN A 21 -39.67 9.40 -5.27
N SER A 22 -38.40 9.32 -4.88
CA SER A 22 -37.83 10.13 -3.80
C SER A 22 -37.13 11.37 -4.34
N THR A 23 -37.38 12.53 -3.72
CA THR A 23 -36.66 13.79 -3.98
C THR A 23 -35.31 13.87 -3.25
N ILE A 24 -34.88 12.78 -2.63
CA ILE A 24 -33.67 12.74 -1.81
C ILE A 24 -32.43 12.79 -2.72
N THR A 25 -31.55 13.76 -2.47
CA THR A 25 -30.29 13.99 -3.22
C THR A 25 -29.13 13.11 -2.73
N THR A 26 -29.34 12.32 -1.68
CA THR A 26 -28.35 11.37 -1.15
C THR A 26 -28.61 9.96 -1.71
N ILE A 27 -27.55 9.27 -2.12
CA ILE A 27 -27.62 7.86 -2.52
C ILE A 27 -27.77 7.02 -1.24
N PRO A 28 -28.94 6.40 -0.98
CA PRO A 28 -29.09 5.56 0.20
C PRO A 28 -28.26 4.28 0.03
N ILE A 29 -27.48 3.96 1.07
CA ILE A 29 -26.70 2.73 1.17
C ILE A 29 -27.35 1.83 2.21
N SER A 30 -27.49 0.55 1.90
CA SER A 30 -27.94 -0.46 2.86
C SER A 30 -26.91 -1.57 2.96
N PRO A 31 -26.58 -2.02 4.18
CA PRO A 31 -25.75 -3.19 4.35
C PRO A 31 -26.52 -4.44 3.91
N ILE A 32 -25.79 -5.43 3.42
CA ILE A 32 -26.33 -6.78 3.22
C ILE A 32 -26.52 -7.44 4.60
N ILE A 33 -27.64 -8.13 4.76
CA ILE A 33 -27.92 -8.96 5.94
C ILE A 33 -27.68 -10.41 5.51
N MET A 34 -26.78 -11.08 6.21
CA MET A 34 -26.38 -12.47 5.96
C MET A 34 -27.46 -13.43 6.49
N GLU A 35 -27.41 -14.72 6.14
CA GLU A 35 -28.45 -15.69 6.55
C GLU A 35 -28.53 -15.86 8.06
N ASN A 36 -27.39 -15.74 8.75
CA ASN A 36 -27.31 -15.73 10.21
C ASN A 36 -27.88 -14.45 10.88
N GLY A 37 -28.42 -13.50 10.11
CA GLY A 37 -28.96 -12.23 10.59
C GLY A 37 -27.89 -11.17 10.90
N CYS A 38 -26.62 -11.45 10.64
CA CYS A 38 -25.52 -10.52 10.85
C CYS A 38 -25.50 -9.46 9.74
N SER A 39 -25.18 -8.22 10.10
CA SER A 39 -25.13 -7.09 9.17
C SER A 39 -23.87 -6.27 9.38
N CYS A 40 -23.18 -5.97 8.28
CA CYS A 40 -21.96 -5.16 8.30
C CYS A 40 -22.20 -3.68 8.67
N GLY A 41 -23.45 -3.25 8.76
CA GLY A 41 -23.80 -1.94 9.31
C GLY A 41 -23.87 -1.92 10.83
N THR A 42 -24.01 -3.07 11.49
CA THR A 42 -24.17 -3.19 12.95
C THR A 42 -22.98 -3.87 13.62
N GLN A 43 -22.39 -4.88 12.99
CA GLN A 43 -21.28 -5.68 13.49
C GLN A 43 -20.20 -5.80 12.40
N SER A 44 -18.94 -5.59 12.75
CA SER A 44 -17.83 -5.64 11.79
C SER A 44 -17.21 -7.04 11.66
N ASP A 45 -17.44 -7.89 12.65
CA ASP A 45 -16.92 -9.26 12.81
C ASP A 45 -17.86 -10.33 12.24
N CYS A 46 -18.85 -9.94 11.42
CA CYS A 46 -19.74 -10.88 10.76
C CYS A 46 -18.97 -11.80 9.81
N ILE A 47 -19.14 -13.11 10.01
CA ILE A 47 -18.65 -14.16 9.13
C ILE A 47 -19.79 -15.15 8.88
N ASP A 48 -19.96 -15.57 7.63
CA ASP A 48 -20.89 -16.61 7.23
C ASP A 48 -20.28 -17.48 6.13
N SER A 49 -20.91 -18.62 5.85
CA SER A 49 -20.47 -19.51 4.78
C SER A 49 -20.58 -18.82 3.41
N GLY A 50 -19.50 -18.88 2.64
CA GLY A 50 -19.41 -18.30 1.30
C GLY A 50 -19.91 -19.26 0.23
N GLY A 51 -20.32 -18.71 -0.91
CA GLY A 51 -20.80 -19.52 -2.03
C GLY A 51 -21.54 -18.73 -3.08
N ILE A 52 -22.40 -19.43 -3.83
CA ILE A 52 -23.26 -18.83 -4.85
C ILE A 52 -24.62 -18.49 -4.24
N TYR A 53 -25.12 -17.28 -4.52
CA TYR A 53 -26.39 -16.76 -4.02
C TYR A 53 -27.37 -16.50 -5.16
N TYR A 54 -28.67 -16.66 -4.91
CA TYR A 54 -29.70 -16.24 -5.86
C TYR A 54 -29.91 -14.72 -5.81
N ASP A 55 -29.73 -14.06 -6.95
CA ASP A 55 -29.85 -12.59 -7.13
C ASP A 55 -31.14 -12.00 -6.54
N THR A 56 -32.25 -12.74 -6.61
CA THR A 56 -33.58 -12.22 -6.23
C THR A 56 -33.92 -12.39 -4.75
N THR A 57 -33.24 -13.27 -4.01
CA THR A 57 -33.66 -13.63 -2.64
C THR A 57 -32.55 -13.54 -1.61
N ASN A 58 -31.29 -13.27 -2.02
CA ASN A 58 -30.10 -13.35 -1.18
C ASN A 58 -29.98 -14.69 -0.42
N ARG A 59 -30.67 -15.74 -0.89
CA ARG A 59 -30.56 -17.09 -0.34
C ARG A 59 -29.37 -17.78 -0.96
N GLN A 60 -28.62 -18.51 -0.14
CA GLN A 60 -27.49 -19.28 -0.58
C GLN A 60 -27.97 -20.45 -1.45
N ALA A 61 -27.62 -20.45 -2.73
CA ALA A 61 -27.92 -21.52 -3.67
C ALA A 61 -26.99 -22.71 -3.47
N PHE A 62 -25.72 -22.41 -3.17
CA PHE A 62 -24.67 -23.40 -2.94
C PHE A 62 -23.64 -22.83 -1.98
N ALA A 63 -23.44 -23.50 -0.86
CA ALA A 63 -22.34 -23.22 0.06
C ALA A 63 -21.07 -23.90 -0.44
N MET A 64 -20.03 -23.11 -0.70
CA MET A 64 -18.74 -23.63 -1.15
C MET A 64 -17.91 -24.03 0.08
N PRO A 65 -17.58 -25.32 0.24
CA PRO A 65 -16.78 -25.79 1.37
C PRO A 65 -15.45 -25.03 1.46
N GLY A 66 -15.17 -24.53 2.66
CA GLY A 66 -13.97 -23.78 2.95
C GLY A 66 -14.00 -22.30 2.57
N LEU A 67 -15.01 -21.83 1.84
CA LEU A 67 -15.15 -20.41 1.53
C LEU A 67 -16.00 -19.71 2.62
N TYR A 68 -15.53 -18.57 3.10
CA TYR A 68 -16.25 -17.70 4.01
C TYR A 68 -16.40 -16.31 3.42
N ILE A 69 -17.49 -15.64 3.79
CA ILE A 69 -17.78 -14.26 3.43
C ILE A 69 -18.06 -13.45 4.70
N GLY A 70 -17.97 -12.14 4.59
CA GLY A 70 -18.19 -11.23 5.71
C GLY A 70 -17.80 -9.81 5.37
N CYS A 71 -17.74 -8.95 6.39
CA CYS A 71 -17.62 -7.50 6.20
C CYS A 71 -16.28 -7.05 5.61
N SER A 72 -15.23 -7.83 5.82
CA SER A 72 -13.91 -7.65 5.22
C SER A 72 -13.59 -8.83 4.31
N VAL A 73 -13.46 -8.55 3.01
CA VAL A 73 -13.09 -9.56 2.00
C VAL A 73 -11.73 -10.17 2.31
N VAL A 74 -10.79 -9.35 2.80
CA VAL A 74 -9.44 -9.81 3.14
C VAL A 74 -9.48 -10.73 4.35
N GLU A 75 -10.18 -10.34 5.41
CA GLU A 75 -10.28 -11.13 6.64
C GLU A 75 -10.98 -12.47 6.40
N THR A 76 -12.08 -12.44 5.65
CA THR A 76 -12.85 -13.65 5.33
C THR A 76 -12.14 -14.55 4.34
N LEU A 77 -11.35 -13.99 3.41
CA LEU A 77 -10.44 -14.76 2.57
C LEU A 77 -9.35 -15.44 3.39
N LEU A 78 -8.70 -14.70 4.31
CA LEU A 78 -7.69 -15.28 5.20
C LEU A 78 -8.30 -16.38 6.09
N TYR A 79 -9.57 -16.22 6.49
CA TYR A 79 -10.33 -17.23 7.23
C TYR A 79 -10.76 -18.45 6.40
N SER A 80 -10.78 -18.31 5.07
CA SER A 80 -11.14 -19.39 4.15
C SER A 80 -10.04 -20.44 4.00
N THR A 81 -10.38 -21.55 3.36
CA THR A 81 -9.50 -22.67 3.01
C THR A 81 -9.65 -23.01 1.53
N PHE A 82 -8.73 -23.82 0.98
CA PHE A 82 -8.77 -24.24 -0.41
C PHE A 82 -9.48 -25.59 -0.65
N GLU A 83 -10.28 -26.06 0.31
CA GLU A 83 -10.86 -27.42 0.30
C GLU A 83 -11.60 -27.76 -1.00
N CYS A 84 -12.46 -26.86 -1.49
CA CYS A 84 -13.22 -27.07 -2.73
C CYS A 84 -12.32 -27.31 -3.96
N LEU A 85 -11.12 -26.73 -4.01
CA LEU A 85 -10.20 -26.88 -5.15
C LEU A 85 -9.66 -28.31 -5.30
N TYR A 86 -9.73 -29.11 -4.24
CA TYR A 86 -9.31 -30.52 -4.21
C TYR A 86 -10.48 -31.50 -4.33
N ASN A 87 -11.71 -31.00 -4.53
CA ASN A 87 -12.92 -31.83 -4.61
C ASN A 87 -13.63 -31.62 -5.95
N GLN A 88 -13.59 -32.64 -6.81
CA GLN A 88 -14.21 -32.58 -8.15
C GLN A 88 -15.72 -32.34 -8.09
N ALA A 89 -16.43 -32.89 -7.10
CA ALA A 89 -17.86 -32.65 -6.96
C ALA A 89 -18.15 -31.17 -6.66
N CYS A 90 -17.32 -30.54 -5.82
CA CYS A 90 -17.43 -29.11 -5.53
C CYS A 90 -17.18 -28.25 -6.78
N ILE A 91 -16.11 -28.55 -7.54
CA ILE A 91 -15.80 -27.83 -8.78
C ILE A 91 -16.92 -28.01 -9.81
N ASN A 92 -17.46 -29.22 -9.97
CA ASN A 92 -18.56 -29.48 -10.90
C ASN A 92 -19.81 -28.67 -10.54
N LEU A 93 -20.14 -28.57 -9.25
CA LEU A 93 -21.24 -27.72 -8.77
C LEU A 93 -20.97 -26.25 -9.08
N LEU A 94 -19.78 -25.74 -8.77
CA LEU A 94 -19.39 -24.37 -9.08
C LEU A 94 -19.48 -24.07 -10.59
N LEU A 95 -18.99 -24.98 -11.43
CA LEU A 95 -19.05 -24.86 -12.89
C LEU A 95 -20.48 -24.83 -13.41
N ASN A 96 -21.41 -25.59 -12.84
CA ASN A 96 -22.83 -25.56 -13.25
C ASN A 96 -23.45 -24.16 -13.03
N TYR A 97 -23.12 -23.50 -11.92
CA TYR A 97 -23.62 -22.14 -11.66
C TYR A 97 -22.94 -21.06 -12.53
N ILE A 98 -21.67 -21.24 -12.91
CA ILE A 98 -20.97 -20.28 -13.78
C ILE A 98 -21.38 -20.44 -15.25
N THR A 99 -21.50 -21.68 -15.73
CA THR A 99 -21.80 -21.99 -17.15
C THR A 99 -23.24 -21.68 -17.54
N THR A 100 -24.17 -21.71 -16.60
CA THR A 100 -25.56 -21.27 -16.82
C THR A 100 -25.65 -19.76 -17.10
N VAL A 101 -24.75 -18.96 -16.52
CA VAL A 101 -24.64 -17.51 -16.81
C VAL A 101 -23.93 -17.26 -18.15
N SER A 102 -22.95 -18.08 -18.52
CA SER A 102 -22.15 -17.91 -19.74
C SER A 102 -22.75 -18.55 -21.01
N ALA A 103 -23.97 -19.09 -20.96
CA ALA A 103 -24.65 -19.78 -22.08
C ALA A 103 -24.82 -18.95 -23.37
N ARG A 104 -24.39 -17.68 -23.38
CA ARG A 104 -24.25 -16.84 -24.58
C ARG A 104 -23.04 -17.23 -25.44
N TYR A 105 -22.07 -17.97 -24.90
CA TYR A 105 -20.90 -18.50 -25.61
C TYR A 105 -20.70 -19.97 -25.25
N ASP A 106 -20.60 -20.86 -26.24
CA ASP A 106 -20.40 -22.31 -26.09
C ASP A 106 -18.97 -22.65 -25.61
N TYR A 107 -18.62 -22.17 -24.41
CA TYR A 107 -17.33 -22.43 -23.78
C TYR A 107 -17.52 -23.37 -22.60
N ARG A 108 -17.36 -24.67 -22.86
CA ARG A 108 -17.32 -25.70 -21.81
C ARG A 108 -15.95 -25.65 -21.14
N MET A 109 -15.87 -25.01 -19.97
CA MET A 109 -14.68 -25.09 -19.13
C MET A 109 -14.59 -26.48 -18.50
N ASN A 110 -13.56 -27.24 -18.86
CA ASN A 110 -13.22 -28.49 -18.19
C ASN A 110 -12.14 -28.20 -17.14
N ILE A 111 -12.57 -27.95 -15.90
CA ILE A 111 -11.68 -27.72 -14.76
C ILE A 111 -11.63 -28.99 -13.92
N LEU A 112 -10.44 -29.54 -13.75
CA LEU A 112 -10.19 -30.68 -12.89
C LEU A 112 -9.75 -30.21 -11.51
N ALA A 113 -10.19 -30.94 -10.48
CA ALA A 113 -9.74 -30.74 -9.12
C ALA A 113 -8.25 -31.04 -8.98
N LEU A 114 -7.63 -30.30 -8.07
CA LEU A 114 -6.27 -30.55 -7.63
C LEU A 114 -6.19 -31.93 -6.99
N ASN A 115 -5.04 -32.57 -7.18
CA ASN A 115 -4.83 -33.93 -6.69
C ASN A 115 -4.61 -33.91 -5.17
N SER A 116 -5.61 -34.37 -4.42
CA SER A 116 -5.57 -34.49 -2.96
C SER A 116 -4.63 -35.58 -2.44
N SER A 117 -4.17 -36.48 -3.32
CA SER A 117 -3.25 -37.58 -2.98
C SER A 117 -1.78 -37.16 -3.08
N ILE A 118 -1.47 -35.99 -3.64
CA ILE A 118 -0.11 -35.46 -3.64
C ILE A 118 0.22 -34.98 -2.22
N VAL A 119 1.33 -35.47 -1.69
CA VAL A 119 1.82 -35.05 -0.36
C VAL A 119 2.18 -33.57 -0.42
N SER A 120 1.44 -32.76 0.33
CA SER A 120 1.69 -31.34 0.52
C SER A 120 2.11 -31.07 1.96
N ARG A 121 2.87 -29.97 2.18
CA ARG A 121 3.19 -29.45 3.52
C ARG A 121 1.92 -29.10 4.30
N PHE A 122 0.87 -28.66 3.60
CA PHE A 122 -0.38 -28.20 4.19
C PHE A 122 -1.55 -29.11 3.83
N LYS A 123 -2.50 -29.23 4.76
CA LYS A 123 -3.74 -29.97 4.54
C LYS A 123 -4.70 -29.12 3.70
N THR A 124 -5.66 -29.76 3.05
CA THR A 124 -6.67 -29.06 2.23
C THR A 124 -7.58 -28.14 3.05
N ASN A 125 -7.75 -28.42 4.34
CA ASN A 125 -8.50 -27.61 5.29
C ASN A 125 -7.63 -26.61 6.08
N THR A 126 -6.38 -26.39 5.65
CA THR A 126 -5.53 -25.33 6.23
C THR A 126 -6.08 -23.97 5.82
N MET A 127 -6.20 -23.08 6.80
CA MET A 127 -6.64 -21.69 6.66
C MET A 127 -5.66 -20.91 5.77
N ILE A 128 -6.18 -20.10 4.87
CA ILE A 128 -5.38 -19.30 3.93
C ILE A 128 -4.46 -18.34 4.69
N GLN A 129 -4.86 -17.87 5.86
CA GLN A 129 -3.99 -17.11 6.76
C GLN A 129 -2.67 -17.84 7.04
N ILE A 130 -2.73 -19.11 7.46
CA ILE A 130 -1.54 -19.91 7.76
C ILE A 130 -0.67 -20.06 6.51
N LEU A 131 -1.31 -20.25 5.34
CA LEU A 131 -0.59 -20.35 4.07
C LEU A 131 0.12 -19.03 3.71
N ALA A 132 -0.55 -17.90 3.97
CA ALA A 132 -0.02 -16.57 3.70
C ALA A 132 1.14 -16.24 4.65
N ASP A 133 0.98 -16.51 5.95
CA ASP A 133 2.00 -16.28 6.98
C ASP A 133 3.29 -17.05 6.64
N GLU A 134 3.15 -18.32 6.26
CA GLU A 134 4.25 -19.21 5.86
C GLU A 134 4.83 -18.93 4.46
N LEU A 135 4.19 -18.05 3.68
CA LEU A 135 4.72 -17.60 2.40
C LEU A 135 5.80 -16.52 2.58
N PHE A 136 5.73 -15.78 3.68
CA PHE A 136 6.69 -14.73 3.99
C PHE A 136 7.87 -15.29 4.78
N ILE A 137 9.07 -14.79 4.46
CA ILE A 137 10.28 -15.15 5.23
C ILE A 137 10.21 -14.41 6.56
N GLU A 138 9.84 -15.11 7.63
CA GLU A 138 9.73 -14.53 8.98
C GLU A 138 11.12 -14.17 9.55
N GLU A 139 12.12 -15.02 9.37
CA GLU A 139 13.49 -14.80 9.85
C GLU A 139 14.54 -15.34 8.87
N TRP A 140 15.47 -14.49 8.44
CA TRP A 140 16.69 -14.95 7.77
C TRP A 140 17.70 -15.42 8.81
N LYS A 141 17.73 -16.72 9.11
CA LYS A 141 18.81 -17.31 9.89
C LYS A 141 20.06 -17.47 9.03
N ILE A 142 20.85 -16.39 8.96
CA ILE A 142 22.15 -16.37 8.30
C ILE A 142 23.15 -17.14 9.19
N ASN A 143 23.21 -18.47 9.03
CA ASN A 143 24.30 -19.28 9.58
C ASN A 143 25.50 -19.27 8.64
N SER A 144 26.05 -18.08 8.38
CA SER A 144 27.17 -17.91 7.45
C SER A 144 28.48 -17.83 8.21
N SER A 145 29.30 -18.87 8.08
CA SER A 145 30.71 -18.84 8.47
C SER A 145 31.52 -18.24 7.33
N TYR A 146 31.94 -16.98 7.48
CA TYR A 146 32.83 -16.31 6.52
C TYR A 146 34.31 -16.69 6.69
N SER A 147 34.61 -17.72 7.49
CA SER A 147 35.99 -18.16 7.74
C SER A 147 36.75 -18.48 6.45
N LEU A 148 36.10 -19.14 5.49
CA LEU A 148 36.71 -19.45 4.20
C LEU A 148 36.99 -18.19 3.38
N PHE A 149 36.04 -17.24 3.37
CA PHE A 149 36.19 -15.95 2.70
C PHE A 149 37.34 -15.14 3.32
N TYR A 150 37.40 -15.01 4.64
CA TYR A 150 38.49 -14.33 5.32
C TYR A 150 39.84 -15.05 5.14
N SER A 151 39.85 -16.39 5.07
CA SER A 151 41.09 -17.14 4.81
C SER A 151 41.63 -16.91 3.40
N GLN A 152 40.75 -16.72 2.40
CA GLN A 152 41.14 -16.42 1.02
C GLN A 152 41.50 -14.94 0.84
N CYS A 153 40.85 -14.06 1.58
CA CYS A 153 41.05 -12.62 1.52
C CYS A 153 42.06 -12.08 2.55
N ALA A 154 42.76 -12.94 3.31
CA ALA A 154 43.81 -12.51 4.23
C ALA A 154 45.06 -12.11 3.44
N PRO A 155 45.34 -10.81 3.26
CA PRO A 155 46.48 -10.39 2.47
C PRO A 155 47.77 -10.71 3.25
N ILE A 156 48.79 -11.20 2.54
CA ILE A 156 50.11 -11.49 3.12
C ILE A 156 50.82 -10.19 3.58
N TYR A 157 50.45 -9.06 2.97
CA TYR A 157 50.99 -7.74 3.26
C TYR A 157 49.87 -6.69 3.16
N CYS A 158 49.81 -5.78 4.13
CA CYS A 158 48.86 -4.68 4.09
C CYS A 158 49.36 -3.61 3.10
N SER A 159 48.63 -3.41 2.01
CA SER A 159 48.80 -2.23 1.14
C SER A 159 47.84 -1.14 1.60
N TYR A 160 48.37 0.00 2.05
CA TYR A 160 47.58 1.20 2.24
C TYR A 160 47.69 2.07 0.99
N GLU A 161 46.54 2.43 0.43
CA GLU A 161 46.49 3.39 -0.67
C GLU A 161 46.55 4.79 -0.07
N THR A 162 47.69 5.46 -0.21
CA THR A 162 47.77 6.89 0.11
C THR A 162 47.07 7.66 -1.00
N GLN A 163 45.84 8.09 -0.78
CA GLN A 163 45.20 9.04 -1.67
C GLN A 163 46.04 10.33 -1.69
N LYS A 164 46.76 10.55 -2.79
CA LYS A 164 47.39 11.84 -3.06
C LYS A 164 46.31 12.77 -3.58
N ASP A 165 45.82 13.63 -2.71
CA ASP A 165 44.95 14.73 -3.13
C ASP A 165 45.67 15.58 -4.19
N ASN A 166 44.97 15.91 -5.29
CA ASN A 166 45.49 16.82 -6.31
C ASN A 166 45.46 18.25 -5.77
N TYR A 167 46.44 18.59 -4.92
CA TYR A 167 46.59 19.89 -4.27
C TYR A 167 46.49 21.09 -5.23
N ALA A 168 46.90 20.91 -6.49
CA ALA A 168 46.79 21.93 -7.53
C ALA A 168 45.34 22.31 -7.84
N ILE A 169 44.46 21.33 -8.04
CA ILE A 169 43.04 21.58 -8.36
C ILE A 169 42.35 22.21 -7.15
N TYR A 170 42.61 21.69 -5.95
CA TYR A 170 42.04 22.23 -4.70
C TYR A 170 42.39 23.70 -4.46
N ASN A 171 43.65 24.08 -4.70
CA ASN A 171 44.09 25.47 -4.52
C ASN A 171 43.48 26.40 -5.58
N ILE A 172 43.33 25.95 -6.82
CA ILE A 172 42.69 26.74 -7.89
C ILE A 172 41.22 27.00 -7.56
N SER A 173 40.48 25.95 -7.13
CA SER A 173 39.07 26.09 -6.74
C SER A 173 38.91 27.11 -5.62
N LYS A 174 39.77 27.08 -4.60
CA LYS A 174 39.73 28.07 -3.51
C LYS A 174 39.91 29.52 -3.98
N ILE A 175 40.81 29.77 -4.93
CA ILE A 175 41.05 31.12 -5.46
C ILE A 175 39.82 31.60 -6.24
N LEU A 176 39.22 30.73 -7.06
CA LEU A 176 38.02 31.04 -7.83
C LEU A 176 36.82 31.31 -6.92
N ASP A 177 36.62 30.50 -5.88
CA ASP A 177 35.56 30.68 -4.89
C ASP A 177 35.70 32.00 -4.13
N LEU A 178 36.94 32.35 -3.73
CA LEU A 178 37.22 33.62 -3.06
C LEU A 178 36.89 34.82 -3.95
N TYR A 179 37.31 34.78 -5.23
CA TYR A 179 37.08 35.87 -6.17
C TYR A 179 35.60 36.02 -6.51
N GLY A 180 34.91 34.90 -6.75
CA GLY A 180 33.47 34.86 -7.03
C GLY A 180 32.66 35.38 -5.84
N GLY A 181 32.93 34.85 -4.64
CA GLY A 181 32.24 35.24 -3.41
C GLY A 181 32.45 36.71 -3.05
N LEU A 182 33.67 37.22 -3.20
CA LEU A 182 33.99 38.63 -2.93
C LEU A 182 33.25 39.56 -3.89
N THR A 183 33.25 39.24 -5.18
CA THR A 183 32.60 40.08 -6.21
C THR A 183 31.10 40.18 -5.99
N VAL A 184 30.44 39.05 -5.69
CA VAL A 184 29.00 39.03 -5.40
C VAL A 184 28.70 39.79 -4.11
N SER A 185 29.48 39.57 -3.05
CA SER A 185 29.28 40.23 -1.75
C SER A 185 29.40 41.75 -1.85
N LEU A 186 30.41 42.26 -2.55
CA LEU A 186 30.59 43.71 -2.74
C LEU A 186 29.42 44.34 -3.50
N ARG A 187 28.86 43.66 -4.52
CA ARG A 187 27.69 44.17 -5.25
C ARG A 187 26.46 44.36 -4.37
N PHE A 188 26.29 43.56 -3.32
CA PHE A 188 25.20 43.74 -2.36
C PHE A 188 25.53 44.76 -1.27
N ILE A 189 26.77 44.78 -0.79
CA ILE A 189 27.19 45.66 0.32
C ILE A 189 27.27 47.14 -0.12
N ILE A 190 27.79 47.43 -1.31
CA ILE A 190 27.97 48.81 -1.82
C ILE A 190 26.65 49.63 -1.85
N PRO A 191 25.53 49.15 -2.43
CA PRO A 191 24.28 49.92 -2.44
C PRO A 191 23.69 50.09 -1.04
N LEU A 192 23.92 49.14 -0.13
CA LEU A 192 23.48 49.26 1.26
C LEU A 192 24.27 50.35 1.99
N LEU A 193 25.60 50.35 1.86
CA LEU A 193 26.48 51.36 2.45
C LEU A 193 26.15 52.76 1.92
N THR A 194 25.95 52.91 0.61
CA THR A 194 25.62 54.22 0.01
C THR A 194 24.27 54.76 0.50
N LYS A 195 23.24 53.90 0.65
CA LYS A 195 21.95 54.30 1.24
C LYS A 195 22.09 54.73 2.71
N ILE A 196 22.85 53.97 3.50
CA ILE A 196 23.10 54.30 4.91
C ILE A 196 23.81 55.65 5.03
N ILE A 197 24.90 55.85 4.28
CA ILE A 197 25.66 57.10 4.29
C ILE A 197 24.78 58.28 3.84
N SER A 198 23.99 58.12 2.77
CA SER A 198 23.07 59.17 2.29
C SER A 198 22.03 59.54 3.34
N ASN A 199 21.45 58.55 4.05
CA ASN A 199 20.50 58.79 5.13
C ASN A 199 21.13 59.51 6.33
N ILE A 200 22.37 59.17 6.69
CA ILE A 200 23.11 59.86 7.76
C ILE A 200 23.35 61.33 7.36
N ILE A 201 23.83 61.59 6.15
CA ILE A 201 24.07 62.96 5.65
C ILE A 201 22.76 63.76 5.61
N LYS A 202 21.65 63.18 5.13
CA LYS A 202 20.33 63.84 5.13
C LYS A 202 19.86 64.17 6.55
N ARG A 203 19.99 63.25 7.51
CA ARG A 203 19.65 63.50 8.93
C ARG A 203 20.49 64.62 9.54
N CYS A 204 21.81 64.62 9.29
CA CYS A 204 22.70 65.69 9.75
C CYS A 204 22.37 67.06 9.12
N ARG A 205 21.92 67.09 7.86
CA ARG A 205 21.52 68.31 7.16
C ARG A 205 20.15 68.84 7.61
N ASN A 206 19.20 67.96 7.91
CA ASN A 206 17.86 68.35 8.40
C ASN A 206 17.92 68.92 9.83
N ASN A 207 18.80 68.42 10.69
CA ASN A 207 19.02 68.97 12.03
C ASN A 207 19.74 70.34 12.05
N ARG A 208 20.25 70.82 10.91
CA ARG A 208 20.88 72.15 10.79
C ARG A 208 19.94 73.22 10.23
N ILE A 209 18.75 72.86 9.76
CA ILE A 209 17.82 73.80 9.13
C ILE A 209 16.56 73.92 10.00
N ILE A 210 16.73 74.74 11.05
CA ILE A 210 15.78 75.63 11.74
C ILE A 210 14.58 74.97 12.49
N PRO A 211 14.18 75.50 13.66
CA PRO A 211 13.47 76.78 13.73
C PRO A 211 14.24 77.77 14.61
N ASN A 212 14.06 79.07 14.57
CA ASN A 212 13.44 80.10 13.73
C ASN A 212 13.74 81.37 14.54
N GLU A 213 13.84 82.50 13.83
CA GLU A 213 14.23 83.85 14.29
C GLU A 213 15.73 84.16 14.26
#